data_AF-A0A972WBN9-F1
#
_entry.id   AF-A0A972WBN9-F1
#
_cell.length_a   1.000
_cell.length_b   1.000
_cell.length_c   1.000
_cell.angle_alpha   90.00
_cell.angle_beta   90.00
_cell.angle_gamma   90.00
#
_symmetry.space_group_name_H-M   'P 1'
#
loop_
_entity.id
_entity.type
_entity.pdbx_description
1 polymer ?
#
loop_
_entity_poly.entity_id
_entity_poly.type
_entity_poly.pdbx_seq_one_letter_code
_entity_poly.pdbx_strand_id
1 'polypeptide(L)'
;MQITNNRNFDTPTKDDSLETADAVARAAHLWIRSLCLNEFQTEEERYAIAGGLVVGLCERLALNVRVRELVAYVYTLLDNEGNQALTVSRLMLDQPIPQSMRRAYDIGRSEAAGIVEMLGYHDHYKPLSKQEPSK
;
A
#
# COMPACT_ATOMS: atom_id res chain seq x y z
N MET A 1 -23.55 -21.08 -35.08
CA MET A 1 -22.31 -20.34 -34.78
C MET A 1 -22.14 -20.34 -33.27
N GLN A 2 -21.25 -21.19 -32.76
CA GLN A 2 -20.89 -21.25 -31.34
C GLN A 2 -19.78 -20.23 -31.09
N ILE A 3 -19.93 -19.38 -30.08
CA ILE A 3 -18.84 -18.55 -29.56
C ILE A 3 -18.53 -19.08 -28.16
N THR A 4 -17.58 -20.01 -28.08
CA THR A 4 -16.95 -20.42 -26.83
C THR A 4 -15.92 -19.38 -26.44
N ASN A 5 -16.33 -18.36 -25.69
CA ASN A 5 -15.36 -17.50 -24.99
C ASN A 5 -15.00 -18.17 -23.66
N ASN A 6 -14.03 -19.08 -23.76
CA ASN A 6 -13.34 -19.65 -22.62
C ASN A 6 -12.40 -18.58 -22.05
N ARG A 7 -12.95 -17.60 -21.31
CA ARG A 7 -12.17 -16.79 -20.38
C ARG A 7 -11.96 -17.65 -19.16
N ASN A 8 -10.84 -18.36 -19.13
CA ASN A 8 -10.26 -18.84 -17.89
C ASN A 8 -10.06 -17.59 -17.02
N PHE A 9 -10.99 -17.36 -16.10
CA PHE A 9 -10.68 -16.56 -14.93
C PHE A 9 -9.66 -17.39 -14.17
N ASP A 10 -8.38 -17.03 -14.32
CA ASP A 10 -7.33 -17.52 -13.45
C ASP A 10 -7.77 -17.20 -12.02
N THR A 11 -8.28 -18.23 -11.35
CA THR A 11 -8.55 -18.19 -9.92
C THR A 11 -7.23 -17.88 -9.23
N PRO A 12 -7.11 -16.79 -8.43
CA PRO A 12 -5.88 -16.50 -7.74
C PRO A 12 -5.52 -17.73 -6.89
N THR A 13 -4.33 -18.25 -7.14
CA THR A 13 -3.74 -19.33 -6.34
C THR A 13 -3.77 -18.91 -4.88
N LYS A 14 -4.17 -19.84 -4.01
CA LYS A 14 -4.27 -19.67 -2.56
C LYS A 14 -2.90 -19.30 -1.93
N ASP A 15 -2.42 -18.05 -2.05
CA ASP A 15 -1.61 -17.36 -1.01
C ASP A 15 -1.16 -15.93 -1.36
N ASP A 16 -1.37 -15.44 -2.59
CA ASP A 16 -0.82 -14.14 -3.02
C ASP A 16 -1.36 -12.94 -2.20
N SER A 17 -2.44 -13.12 -1.46
CA SER A 17 -3.05 -12.08 -0.61
C SER A 17 -2.14 -11.62 0.52
N LEU A 18 -1.43 -12.54 1.17
CA LEU A 18 -0.52 -12.19 2.26
C LEU A 18 0.75 -11.54 1.71
N GLU A 19 1.30 -12.07 0.62
CA GLU A 19 2.46 -11.49 -0.05
C GLU A 19 2.17 -10.07 -0.56
N THR A 20 1.00 -9.87 -1.19
CA THR A 20 0.55 -8.54 -1.62
C THR A 20 0.40 -7.61 -0.42
N ALA A 21 -0.24 -8.08 0.66
CA ALA A 21 -0.43 -7.27 1.86
C ALA A 21 0.90 -6.83 2.46
N ASP A 22 1.85 -7.76 2.53
CA ASP A 22 3.18 -7.56 3.09
C ASP A 22 4.04 -6.61 2.24
N ALA A 23 4.00 -6.75 0.92
CA ALA A 23 4.67 -5.83 0.00
C ALA A 23 4.14 -4.39 0.12
N VAL A 24 2.80 -4.23 0.14
CA VAL A 24 2.16 -2.91 0.25
C VAL A 24 2.42 -2.30 1.63
N ALA A 25 2.33 -3.08 2.70
CA ALA A 25 2.60 -2.62 4.06
C ALA A 25 4.05 -2.15 4.22
N ARG A 26 5.02 -2.88 3.67
CA ARG A 26 6.43 -2.47 3.66
C ARG A 26 6.67 -1.21 2.85
N ALA A 27 6.05 -1.08 1.68
CA ALA A 27 6.15 0.14 0.88
C ALA A 27 5.61 1.35 1.65
N ALA A 28 4.45 1.22 2.28
CA ALA A 28 3.86 2.26 3.13
C ALA A 28 4.78 2.62 4.30
N HIS A 29 5.28 1.63 5.04
CA HIS A 29 6.17 1.82 6.19
C HIS A 29 7.47 2.53 5.83
N LEU A 30 8.12 2.15 4.71
CA LEU A 30 9.31 2.85 4.24
C LEU A 30 9.04 4.31 3.85
N TRP A 31 7.90 4.55 3.17
CA TRP A 31 7.53 5.89 2.76
C TRP A 31 7.23 6.81 3.96
N ILE A 32 6.42 6.34 4.91
CA ILE A 32 6.09 7.09 6.13
C ILE A 32 7.35 7.41 6.92
N ARG A 33 8.26 6.44 7.07
CA ARG A 33 9.55 6.68 7.71
C ARG A 33 10.37 7.75 6.98
N SER A 34 10.38 7.76 5.66
CA SER A 34 11.04 8.80 4.87
C SER A 34 10.39 10.18 5.06
N LEU A 35 9.06 10.28 5.08
CA LEU A 35 8.34 11.53 5.31
C LEU A 35 8.59 12.08 6.73
N CYS A 36 8.51 11.21 7.75
CA CYS A 36 8.72 11.59 9.14
C CYS A 36 10.16 12.00 9.46
N LEU A 37 11.15 11.54 8.68
CA LEU A 37 12.53 12.02 8.81
C LEU A 37 12.68 13.49 8.36
N ASN A 38 11.72 14.00 7.57
CA ASN A 38 11.78 15.34 7.00
C ASN A 38 10.87 16.37 7.72
N GLU A 39 9.94 15.94 8.59
CA GLU A 39 8.95 16.81 9.23
C GLU A 39 8.74 16.51 10.73
N PHE A 40 8.54 17.56 11.54
CA PHE A 40 8.18 17.44 12.97
C PHE A 40 6.67 17.22 13.11
N GLN A 41 6.23 15.96 13.04
CA GLN A 41 4.83 15.56 13.20
C GLN A 41 4.59 14.95 14.60
N THR A 42 3.42 15.23 15.18
CA THR A 42 2.96 14.54 16.39
C THR A 42 2.66 13.06 16.12
N GLU A 43 2.58 12.24 17.16
CA GLU A 43 2.24 10.82 17.02
C GLU A 43 0.87 10.59 16.37
N GLU A 44 -0.13 11.39 16.74
CA GLU A 44 -1.48 11.33 16.17
C GLU A 44 -1.50 11.73 14.69
N GLU A 45 -0.71 12.73 14.30
CA GLU A 45 -0.59 13.15 12.90
C GLU A 45 0.09 12.07 12.05
N ARG A 46 1.16 11.44 12.57
CA ARG A 46 1.81 10.32 11.90
C ARG A 46 0.84 9.17 11.68
N TYR A 47 0.03 8.87 12.68
CA TYR A 47 -1.00 7.83 12.57
C TYR A 47 -2.06 8.17 11.51
N ALA A 48 -2.51 9.42 11.47
CA ALA A 48 -3.45 9.89 10.46
C ALA A 48 -2.87 9.79 9.03
N ILE A 49 -1.61 10.20 8.85
CA ILE A 49 -0.87 10.06 7.57
C ILE A 49 -0.75 8.59 7.19
N ALA A 50 -0.37 7.74 8.14
CA ALA A 50 -0.23 6.31 7.91
C ALA A 50 -1.54 5.67 7.44
N GLY A 51 -2.65 5.96 8.14
CA GLY A 51 -3.97 5.49 7.76
C GLY A 51 -4.39 5.99 6.38
N GLY A 52 -4.14 7.27 6.08
CA GLY A 52 -4.41 7.85 4.76
C GLY A 52 -3.63 7.16 3.65
N LEU A 53 -2.34 6.90 3.89
CA LEU A 53 -1.46 6.24 2.93
C LEU A 53 -1.87 4.80 2.66
N VAL A 54 -2.10 4.01 3.71
CA VAL A 54 -2.54 2.62 3.60
C VAL A 54 -3.86 2.52 2.83
N VAL A 55 -4.85 3.35 3.19
CA VAL A 55 -6.13 3.40 2.48
C VAL A 55 -5.93 3.80 1.01
N GLY A 56 -5.16 4.86 0.77
CA GLY A 56 -4.89 5.37 -0.57
C GLY A 56 -4.16 4.40 -1.50
N LEU A 57 -3.23 3.61 -0.96
CA LEU A 57 -2.53 2.55 -1.69
C LEU A 57 -3.48 1.41 -2.04
N CYS A 58 -4.28 0.95 -1.08
CA CYS A 58 -5.24 -0.13 -1.30
C CYS A 58 -6.27 0.23 -2.38
N GLU A 59 -6.74 1.48 -2.41
CA GLU A 59 -7.70 1.95 -3.43
C GLU A 59 -7.08 1.98 -4.83
N ARG A 60 -5.88 2.55 -4.95
CA ARG A 60 -5.21 2.72 -6.24
C ARG A 60 -4.78 1.39 -6.85
N LEU A 61 -4.41 0.42 -6.00
CA LEU A 61 -4.09 -0.94 -6.41
C LEU A 61 -5.33 -1.83 -6.56
N ALA A 62 -6.54 -1.28 -6.37
CA ALA A 62 -7.81 -1.99 -6.45
C ALA A 62 -7.85 -3.28 -5.59
N LEU A 63 -7.24 -3.24 -4.41
CA LEU A 63 -7.18 -4.38 -3.50
C LEU A 63 -8.57 -4.63 -2.90
N ASN A 64 -8.93 -5.91 -2.79
CA ASN A 64 -10.17 -6.29 -2.12
C ASN A 64 -10.12 -5.99 -0.61
N VAL A 65 -11.30 -5.95 0.03
CA VAL A 65 -11.45 -5.60 1.45
C VAL A 65 -10.58 -6.48 2.35
N ARG A 66 -10.53 -7.79 2.09
CA ARG A 66 -9.72 -8.73 2.88
C ARG A 66 -8.23 -8.42 2.80
N VAL A 67 -7.71 -8.08 1.62
CA VAL A 67 -6.30 -7.70 1.46
C VAL A 67 -6.03 -6.33 2.09
N ARG A 68 -6.98 -5.39 2.05
CA ARG A 68 -6.86 -4.11 2.77
C ARG A 68 -6.72 -4.30 4.29
N GLU A 69 -7.53 -5.17 4.89
CA GLU A 69 -7.40 -5.56 6.31
C GLU A 69 -6.03 -6.21 6.56
N LEU A 70 -5.61 -7.08 5.63
CA LEU A 70 -4.25 -7.59 5.40
C LEU A 70 -3.16 -6.53 5.66
N VAL A 71 -3.17 -5.54 4.78
CA VAL A 71 -2.18 -4.46 4.70
C VAL A 71 -2.15 -3.69 6.01
N ALA A 72 -3.31 -3.26 6.52
CA ALA A 72 -3.37 -2.47 7.76
C ALA A 72 -2.80 -3.25 8.95
N TYR A 73 -3.12 -4.54 9.07
CA TYR A 73 -2.59 -5.39 10.12
C TYR A 73 -1.07 -5.55 10.02
N VAL A 74 -0.55 -5.91 8.84
CA VAL A 74 0.90 -6.07 8.64
C VAL A 74 1.63 -4.75 8.86
N TYR A 75 1.07 -3.63 8.41
CA TYR A 75 1.62 -2.30 8.67
C TYR A 75 1.78 -2.03 10.18
N THR A 76 0.74 -2.27 10.98
CA THR A 76 0.81 -2.05 12.43
C THR A 76 1.80 -2.97 13.14
N LEU A 77 2.04 -4.18 12.62
CA LEU A 77 3.11 -5.05 13.12
C LEU A 77 4.49 -4.46 12.82
N LEU A 78 4.70 -3.94 11.61
CA LEU A 78 5.94 -3.28 11.21
C LEU A 78 6.20 -2.01 12.02
N ASP A 79 5.14 -1.28 12.38
CA ASP A 79 5.18 -0.09 13.23
C ASP A 79 5.33 -0.41 14.74
N ASN A 80 5.59 -1.68 15.06
CA ASN A 80 5.92 -2.17 16.40
C ASN A 80 4.79 -2.07 17.45
N GLU A 81 3.52 -2.12 17.02
CA GLU A 81 2.34 -2.17 17.92
C GLU A 81 2.19 -3.50 18.67
N GLY A 82 2.95 -4.53 18.26
CA GLY A 82 3.02 -5.82 18.91
C GLY A 82 1.64 -6.46 19.13
N ASN A 83 1.29 -6.72 20.39
CA ASN A 83 0.02 -7.35 20.77
C ASN A 83 -1.21 -6.49 20.48
N GLN A 84 -1.04 -5.18 20.21
CA GLN A 84 -2.13 -4.26 19.92
C GLN A 84 -2.40 -4.10 18.42
N ALA A 85 -1.56 -4.67 17.55
CA ALA A 85 -1.62 -4.50 16.10
C ALA A 85 -3.01 -4.76 15.50
N LEU A 86 -3.72 -5.80 15.95
CA LEU A 86 -5.07 -6.08 15.46
C LEU A 86 -6.08 -4.99 15.85
N THR A 87 -5.99 -4.46 17.07
CA THR A 87 -6.86 -3.38 17.53
C THR A 87 -6.55 -2.10 16.76
N VAL A 88 -5.26 -1.76 16.65
CA VAL A 88 -4.80 -0.56 15.97
C VAL A 88 -5.14 -0.58 14.48
N SER A 89 -4.98 -1.72 13.79
CA SER A 89 -5.34 -1.84 12.38
C SER A 89 -6.84 -1.65 12.11
N ARG A 90 -7.70 -2.12 13.02
CA ARG A 90 -9.15 -1.84 12.96
C ARG A 90 -9.45 -0.36 13.18
N LEU A 91 -8.80 0.27 14.16
CA LEU A 91 -8.96 1.71 14.40
C LEU A 91 -8.58 2.52 13.16
N MET A 92 -7.49 2.14 12.50
CA MET A 92 -6.98 2.79 11.28
C MET A 92 -7.98 2.73 10.11
N LEU A 93 -8.76 1.64 10.00
CA LEU A 93 -9.68 1.42 8.88
C LEU A 93 -11.11 1.87 9.16
N ASP A 94 -11.59 1.64 10.38
CA ASP A 94 -13.02 1.74 10.70
C ASP A 94 -13.41 3.04 11.41
N GLN A 95 -12.45 3.74 12.03
CA GLN A 95 -12.78 4.97 12.75
C GLN A 95 -12.80 6.19 11.82
N PRO A 96 -13.83 7.05 11.96
CA PRO A 96 -13.83 8.34 11.28
C PRO A 96 -12.65 9.18 11.78
N ILE A 97 -11.86 9.67 10.84
CA ILE A 97 -10.71 10.53 11.16
C ILE A 97 -11.21 11.84 11.78
N PRO A 98 -10.71 12.23 12.97
CA PRO A 98 -11.03 13.50 13.60
C PRO A 98 -10.81 14.68 12.66
N GLN A 99 -11.65 15.72 12.76
CA GLN A 99 -11.56 16.86 11.85
C GLN A 99 -10.22 17.60 11.92
N SER A 100 -9.59 17.64 13.10
CA SER A 100 -8.24 18.16 13.31
C SER A 100 -7.16 17.38 12.54
N MET A 101 -7.37 16.08 12.33
CA MET A 101 -6.41 15.17 11.69
C MET A 101 -6.71 14.91 10.21
N ARG A 102 -7.80 15.46 9.69
CA ARG A 102 -8.23 15.23 8.29
C ARG A 102 -7.18 15.68 7.29
N ARG A 103 -6.52 16.82 7.53
CA ARG A 103 -5.44 17.31 6.65
C ARG A 103 -4.27 16.32 6.58
N ALA A 104 -3.83 15.80 7.72
CA ALA A 104 -2.75 14.82 7.80
C ALA A 104 -3.12 13.53 7.05
N TYR A 105 -4.35 13.05 7.25
CA TYR A 105 -4.88 11.91 6.52
C TYR A 105 -4.93 12.13 5.00
N ASP A 106 -5.41 13.29 4.55
CA ASP A 106 -5.49 13.63 3.13
C ASP A 106 -4.12 13.72 2.48
N ILE A 107 -3.10 14.23 3.21
CA ILE A 107 -1.70 14.18 2.78
C ILE A 107 -1.27 12.74 2.54
N GLY A 108 -1.42 11.86 3.53
CA GLY A 108 -1.08 10.43 3.38
C GLY A 108 -1.78 9.79 2.18
N ARG A 109 -3.07 10.07 1.99
CA ARG A 109 -3.85 9.55 0.87
C ARG A 109 -3.38 10.08 -0.50
N SER A 110 -2.87 11.31 -0.55
CA SER A 110 -2.28 11.92 -1.74
C SER A 110 -0.92 11.29 -2.06
N GLU A 111 -0.08 11.07 -1.06
CA GLU A 111 1.25 10.45 -1.19
C GLU A 111 1.19 9.05 -1.81
N ALA A 112 0.09 8.32 -1.59
CA ALA A 112 -0.14 7.03 -2.25
C ALA A 112 -0.12 7.11 -3.79
N ALA A 113 -0.51 8.24 -4.39
CA ALA A 113 -0.37 8.45 -5.84
C ALA A 113 1.10 8.45 -6.25
N GLY A 114 1.93 9.20 -5.53
CA GLY A 114 3.37 9.29 -5.80
C GLY A 114 4.04 7.92 -5.76
N ILE A 115 3.74 7.10 -4.75
CA ILE A 115 4.26 5.73 -4.64
C ILE A 115 3.87 4.88 -5.85
N VAL A 116 2.58 4.84 -6.19
CA VAL A 116 2.08 4.01 -7.30
C VAL A 116 2.68 4.47 -8.63
N GLU A 117 2.80 5.77 -8.85
CA GLU A 117 3.45 6.33 -10.04
C GLU A 117 4.92 5.91 -10.12
N MET A 118 5.71 6.08 -9.05
CA MET A 118 7.14 5.70 -9.06
C MET A 118 7.35 4.20 -9.28
N LEU A 119 6.48 3.36 -8.72
CA LEU A 119 6.51 1.92 -8.96
C LEU A 119 6.19 1.58 -10.42
N GLY A 120 5.19 2.24 -11.02
CA GLY A 120 4.87 2.10 -12.44
C GLY A 120 5.99 2.54 -13.38
N TYR A 121 6.79 3.54 -12.99
CA TYR A 121 7.97 3.97 -13.77
C TYR A 121 9.09 2.92 -13.80
N HIS A 122 9.21 2.04 -12.79
CA HIS A 122 10.24 1.01 -12.76
C HIS A 122 9.98 -0.15 -13.72
N ASP A 123 8.71 -0.48 -14.01
CA ASP A 123 8.36 -1.50 -15.01
C ASP A 123 8.70 -1.09 -16.44
N HIS A 124 8.81 0.22 -16.70
CA HIS A 124 9.22 0.76 -17.99
C HIS A 124 10.74 0.82 -18.18
N TYR A 125 11.53 0.63 -17.13
CA TYR A 125 12.99 0.54 -17.21
C TYR A 125 13.44 -0.90 -17.45
N LYS A 126 13.05 -1.47 -18.60
CA LYS A 126 13.75 -2.65 -19.14
C LYS A 126 15.13 -2.16 -19.59
N PRO A 127 16.25 -2.58 -18.97
CA PRO A 127 17.56 -2.17 -19.46
C PRO A 127 17.70 -2.65 -20.90
N LEU A 128 18.05 -1.73 -21.79
CA LEU A 128 18.45 -2.05 -23.16
C LEU A 128 19.60 -3.07 -23.06
N SER A 129 19.27 -4.35 -23.28
CA SER A 129 20.25 -5.41 -23.38
C SER A 129 21.28 -5.00 -24.42
N LYS A 130 22.54 -4.89 -23.98
CA LYS A 130 23.69 -4.60 -24.85
C LYS A 130 23.62 -5.52 -26.07
N GLN A 131 23.49 -4.94 -27.26
CA GLN A 131 23.76 -5.64 -28.51
C GLN A 131 25.22 -6.08 -28.46
N GLU A 132 25.47 -7.38 -28.39
CA GLU A 132 26.79 -7.93 -28.67
C GLU A 132 27.12 -7.67 -30.15
N PRO A 133 28.31 -7.14 -30.48
CA PRO A 133 28.72 -7.02 -31.87
C PRO A 133 29.07 -8.41 -32.39
N SER A 134 28.30 -8.91 -33.37
CA SER A 134 28.67 -10.06 -34.17
C SER A 134 30.04 -9.83 -34.81
N LYS A 135 30.96 -10.77 -34.59
CA LYS A 135 32.16 -10.95 -35.41
C LYS A 135 31.88 -11.99 -36.48
#